data_AF-A0A7W0QW02-F1
#
_entry.id   AF-A0A7W0QW02-F1
#
_cell.length_a   1.000
_cell.length_b   1.000
_cell.length_c   1.000
_cell.angle_alpha   90.00
_cell.angle_beta   90.00
_cell.angle_gamma   90.00
#
_symmetry.space_group_name_H-M   'P 1'
#
loop_
_entity.id
_entity.type
_entity.pdbx_description
1 polymer ?
#
loop_
_entity_poly.entity_id
_entity_poly.type
_entity_poly.pdbx_seq_one_letter_code
_entity_poly.pdbx_strand_id
1 'polypeptide(L)'
;MERLTGLDASFLYLENPTNHMHVAMTMVLDPATVPGGYSFDNIKEFIRNRLHLVPPFRRRLMEVPLNLAHPVWIEDPDFDLDFHIRRIGCPAPGGRRELGEMAGQIASTPLDRSRPLWELWIIEGLKQDRIGVVTKVHHAAIDGASGAELMVHLFDLGPEPADPPPPTDREADHIPNDLELLGHAAASRFRRTVALPKLIGQTFQSVNRVAQRRRDPEKKVGAAPLSAPSTSWCGPLSPLRTVGFARVALDDVRALKTAFGCTVNDVVLGLCAGTLRGYMLDRNELPDEPLVAVCPVSVRSDDQDSGGNKVSAMFTTLDTNLADPTERIRAIQACTVGAKEEHQAVGADMLQNWAEYAAPNTFNLASRLYAGWGLAGSHRPIHNVIISNVPGPAFPLYYAGAEMVAAYPMGPVMEGVGLNITVFSYRGSVDFGFMVDRELVPDVWSMADRVKDALAELQMAAGITPTDEAAPDIDEAAAPRSVEKRAVKKTTPQKRPAKKRHAQKAPAKKPEAKKAPTKKAAAKKAPTKKAAAKKAAAKKTAARRETRTARAPARKTTSSSPT
;
A
#
# COMPACT_ATOMS: atom_id res chain seq x y z
N MET A 1 -4.09 -12.42 -17.21
CA MET A 1 -4.67 -11.06 -17.16
C MET A 1 -5.43 -10.86 -15.86
N GLU A 2 -5.17 -9.77 -15.16
CA GLU A 2 -5.87 -9.42 -13.92
C GLU A 2 -6.33 -7.96 -13.96
N ARG A 3 -7.60 -7.70 -13.67
CA ARG A 3 -8.16 -6.33 -13.69
C ARG A 3 -7.87 -5.65 -12.36
N LEU A 4 -7.45 -4.38 -12.40
CA LEU A 4 -7.28 -3.59 -11.19
C LEU A 4 -8.61 -3.42 -10.44
N THR A 5 -8.55 -3.49 -9.11
CA THR A 5 -9.69 -3.11 -8.28
C THR A 5 -9.93 -1.60 -8.41
N GLY A 6 -11.14 -1.13 -8.09
CA GLY A 6 -11.45 0.30 -8.09
C GLY A 6 -10.52 1.13 -7.19
N LEU A 7 -10.06 0.55 -6.07
CA LEU A 7 -9.13 1.22 -5.16
C LEU A 7 -7.73 1.35 -5.80
N ASP A 8 -7.20 0.28 -6.38
CA ASP A 8 -5.90 0.31 -7.09
C ASP A 8 -5.91 1.31 -8.24
N ALA A 9 -7.01 1.29 -9.00
CA ALA A 9 -7.20 2.18 -10.12
C ALA A 9 -7.32 3.65 -9.68
N SER A 10 -7.89 3.91 -8.49
CA SER A 10 -8.00 5.26 -7.95
C SER A 10 -6.64 5.92 -7.72
N PHE A 11 -5.61 5.16 -7.32
CA PHE A 11 -4.24 5.68 -7.19
C PHE A 11 -3.67 6.14 -8.54
N LEU A 12 -3.98 5.44 -9.63
CA LEU A 12 -3.58 5.86 -10.97
C LEU A 12 -4.30 7.13 -11.44
N TYR A 13 -5.53 7.35 -10.97
CA TYR A 13 -6.34 8.52 -11.29
C TYR A 13 -6.00 9.74 -10.43
N LEU A 14 -5.55 9.52 -9.20
CA LEU A 14 -5.04 10.55 -8.29
C LEU A 14 -3.65 11.04 -8.68
N GLU A 15 -2.86 10.18 -9.32
CA GLU A 15 -1.52 10.52 -9.75
C GLU A 15 -1.51 11.56 -10.88
N ASN A 16 -0.66 12.57 -10.73
CA ASN A 16 -0.44 13.63 -11.70
C ASN A 16 1.06 14.03 -11.68
N PRO A 17 1.53 14.92 -12.58
CA PRO A 17 2.95 15.28 -12.66
C PRO A 17 3.58 15.87 -11.39
N THR A 18 2.78 16.35 -10.44
CA THR A 18 3.26 16.87 -9.15
C THR A 18 2.83 16.03 -7.95
N ASN A 19 1.91 15.08 -8.13
CA ASN A 19 1.42 14.17 -7.10
C ASN A 19 1.69 12.72 -7.51
N HIS A 20 2.87 12.19 -7.19
CA HIS A 20 3.23 10.81 -7.49
C HIS A 20 2.61 9.83 -6.48
N MET A 21 2.02 8.73 -6.96
CA MET A 21 1.33 7.75 -6.11
C MET A 21 2.15 6.46 -5.93
N HIS A 22 3.45 6.61 -5.70
CA HIS A 22 4.33 5.52 -5.29
C HIS A 22 4.67 5.59 -3.80
N VAL A 23 4.85 4.43 -3.20
CA VAL A 23 5.55 4.30 -1.91
C VAL A 23 7.02 4.06 -2.16
N ALA A 24 7.85 4.46 -1.21
CA ALA A 24 9.24 4.10 -1.21
C ALA A 24 9.67 3.55 0.16
N MET A 25 10.75 2.79 0.18
CA MET A 25 11.42 2.33 1.38
C MET A 25 12.92 2.54 1.19
N THR A 26 13.55 3.25 2.12
CA THR A 26 15.01 3.41 2.17
C THR A 26 15.55 2.49 3.25
N MET A 27 16.41 1.56 2.85
CA MET A 27 17.00 0.55 3.72
C MET A 27 18.49 0.75 3.80
N VAL A 28 19.07 0.42 4.94
CA VAL A 28 20.50 0.44 5.17
C VAL A 28 20.91 -1.00 5.46
N LEU A 29 21.88 -1.49 4.69
CA LEU A 29 22.38 -2.85 4.82
C LEU A 29 23.84 -2.85 5.27
N ASP A 30 24.19 -3.85 6.07
CA ASP A 30 25.55 -4.20 6.46
C ASP A 30 26.10 -5.25 5.51
N PRO A 31 26.98 -4.89 4.55
CA PRO A 31 27.56 -5.84 3.63
C PRO A 31 28.61 -6.76 4.28
N ALA A 32 29.05 -6.49 5.51
CA ALA A 32 30.05 -7.32 6.19
C ALA A 32 29.54 -8.74 6.50
N THR A 33 28.21 -8.94 6.51
CA THR A 33 27.60 -10.25 6.70
C THR A 33 27.50 -11.08 5.41
N VAL A 34 27.79 -10.50 4.25
CA VAL A 34 27.66 -11.18 2.95
C VAL A 34 28.75 -12.25 2.80
N PRO A 35 28.39 -13.55 2.65
CA PRO A 35 29.36 -14.59 2.39
C PRO A 35 30.11 -14.33 1.07
N GLY A 36 31.44 -14.27 1.12
CA GLY A 36 32.26 -13.99 -0.07
C GLY A 36 32.35 -12.51 -0.46
N GLY A 37 31.71 -11.61 0.31
CA GLY A 37 31.76 -10.17 0.09
C GLY A 37 30.63 -9.65 -0.79
N TYR A 38 30.36 -8.35 -0.66
CA TYR A 38 29.34 -7.66 -1.42
C TYR A 38 29.70 -7.53 -2.91
N SER A 39 28.71 -7.74 -3.76
CA SER A 39 28.74 -7.40 -5.19
C SER A 39 27.34 -6.99 -5.64
N PHE A 40 27.27 -5.94 -6.47
CA PHE A 40 26.03 -5.52 -7.11
C PHE A 40 25.39 -6.64 -7.94
N ASP A 41 26.21 -7.43 -8.65
CA ASP A 41 25.71 -8.53 -9.48
C ASP A 41 25.06 -9.63 -8.63
N ASN A 42 25.56 -9.88 -7.42
CA ASN A 42 24.97 -10.85 -6.50
C ASN A 42 23.57 -10.40 -6.03
N ILE A 43 23.39 -9.11 -5.75
CA ILE A 43 22.06 -8.56 -5.42
C ILE A 43 21.11 -8.69 -6.62
N LYS A 44 21.59 -8.36 -7.81
CA LYS A 44 20.77 -8.44 -9.02
C LYS A 44 20.34 -9.88 -9.30
N GLU A 45 21.25 -10.84 -9.15
CA GLU A 45 20.97 -12.26 -9.32
C GLU A 45 20.03 -12.79 -8.23
N PHE A 46 20.22 -12.34 -6.98
CA PHE A 46 19.32 -12.63 -5.87
C PHE A 46 17.88 -12.23 -6.17
N ILE A 47 17.66 -11.02 -6.68
CA ILE A 47 16.33 -10.53 -7.07
C ILE A 47 15.81 -11.31 -8.27
N ARG A 48 16.63 -11.52 -9.32
CA ARG A 48 16.27 -12.26 -10.53
C ARG A 48 15.67 -13.62 -10.17
N ASN A 49 16.28 -14.33 -9.25
CA ASN A 49 15.87 -15.66 -8.81
C ASN A 49 14.60 -15.67 -7.95
N ARG A 50 14.08 -14.51 -7.54
CA ARG A 50 12.86 -14.37 -6.71
C ARG A 50 11.71 -13.66 -7.43
N LEU A 51 11.93 -13.11 -8.64
CA LEU A 51 10.91 -12.36 -9.37
C LEU A 51 9.63 -13.18 -9.66
N HIS A 52 9.75 -14.51 -9.85
CA HIS A 52 8.58 -15.36 -10.07
C HIS A 52 7.69 -15.50 -8.82
N LEU A 53 8.23 -15.22 -7.64
CA LEU A 53 7.49 -15.18 -6.37
C LEU A 53 6.76 -13.86 -6.17
N VAL A 54 7.08 -12.84 -6.98
CA VAL A 54 6.49 -11.51 -6.89
C VAL A 54 5.86 -11.14 -8.24
N PRO A 55 4.70 -11.73 -8.61
CA PRO A 55 4.08 -11.50 -9.92
C PRO A 55 3.88 -10.03 -10.31
N PRO A 56 3.52 -9.09 -9.39
CA PRO A 56 3.41 -7.68 -9.73
C PRO A 56 4.69 -7.06 -10.32
N PHE A 57 5.88 -7.60 -9.99
CA PHE A 57 7.16 -7.05 -10.46
C PHE A 57 7.47 -7.42 -11.91
N ARG A 58 6.72 -8.35 -12.50
CA ARG A 58 6.81 -8.73 -13.92
C ARG A 58 5.61 -8.25 -14.74
N ARG A 59 4.69 -7.50 -14.12
CA ARG A 59 3.45 -7.06 -14.76
C ARG A 59 3.48 -5.56 -15.01
N ARG A 60 3.09 -5.17 -16.21
CA ARG A 60 2.88 -3.76 -16.59
C ARG A 60 1.40 -3.45 -16.75
N LEU A 61 1.07 -2.17 -16.65
CA LEU A 61 -0.29 -1.70 -16.91
C LEU A 61 -0.57 -1.67 -18.41
N MET A 62 -1.77 -2.09 -18.79
CA MET A 62 -2.34 -1.86 -20.10
C MET A 62 -3.65 -1.07 -19.95
N GLU A 63 -3.69 0.11 -20.56
CA GLU A 63 -4.89 0.94 -20.58
C GLU A 63 -5.96 0.31 -21.48
N VAL A 64 -7.22 0.43 -21.08
CA VAL A 64 -8.36 0.00 -21.91
C VAL A 64 -8.69 1.14 -22.87
N PRO A 65 -8.81 0.88 -24.19
CA PRO A 65 -9.11 1.92 -25.16
C PRO A 65 -10.30 2.81 -24.77
N LEU A 66 -10.15 4.12 -24.99
CA LEU A 66 -11.13 5.15 -24.63
C LEU A 66 -11.45 5.26 -23.12
N ASN A 67 -10.61 4.69 -22.25
CA ASN A 67 -10.81 4.66 -20.79
C ASN A 67 -12.18 4.10 -20.38
N LEU A 68 -12.65 3.08 -21.10
CA LEU A 68 -13.99 2.50 -20.88
C LEU A 68 -14.08 1.61 -19.64
N ALA A 69 -12.95 1.16 -19.10
CA ALA A 69 -12.83 0.38 -17.87
C ALA A 69 -11.51 0.70 -17.15
N HIS A 70 -11.31 0.13 -15.96
CA HIS A 70 -10.02 0.21 -15.27
C HIS A 70 -8.91 -0.46 -16.09
N PRO A 71 -7.65 0.00 -15.98
CA PRO A 71 -6.50 -0.68 -16.54
C PRO A 71 -6.42 -2.15 -16.09
N VAL A 72 -5.65 -2.92 -16.83
CA VAL A 72 -5.43 -4.35 -16.57
C VAL A 72 -3.95 -4.63 -16.46
N TRP A 73 -3.59 -5.54 -15.56
CA TRP A 73 -2.24 -6.08 -15.43
C TRP A 73 -2.01 -7.17 -16.48
N ILE A 74 -0.92 -7.03 -17.22
CA ILE A 74 -0.42 -8.03 -18.17
C ILE A 74 1.04 -8.34 -17.84
N GLU A 75 1.49 -9.56 -18.11
CA GLU A 75 2.92 -9.87 -18.04
C GLU A 75 3.67 -9.04 -19.09
N ASP A 76 4.81 -8.47 -18.70
CA ASP A 76 5.63 -7.66 -19.59
C ASP A 76 6.48 -8.56 -20.51
N PRO A 77 6.22 -8.62 -21.83
CA PRO A 77 6.98 -9.46 -22.74
C PRO A 77 8.43 -8.99 -22.91
N ASP A 78 8.68 -7.69 -22.69
CA ASP A 78 9.98 -7.05 -22.87
C ASP A 78 10.61 -6.67 -21.52
N PHE A 79 10.36 -7.49 -20.48
CA PHE A 79 10.84 -7.25 -19.13
C PHE A 79 12.37 -7.15 -19.08
N ASP A 80 12.87 -6.01 -18.63
CA ASP A 80 14.30 -5.72 -18.52
C ASP A 80 14.68 -5.43 -17.06
N LEU A 81 15.43 -6.35 -16.44
CA LEU A 81 15.87 -6.19 -15.05
C LEU A 81 16.87 -5.03 -14.87
N ASP A 82 17.67 -4.71 -15.88
CA ASP A 82 18.64 -3.61 -15.85
C ASP A 82 17.97 -2.22 -15.83
N PHE A 83 16.76 -2.13 -16.38
CA PHE A 83 15.96 -0.91 -16.28
C PHE A 83 15.52 -0.63 -14.84
N HIS A 84 15.13 -1.69 -14.11
CA HIS A 84 14.54 -1.60 -12.78
C HIS A 84 15.58 -1.53 -11.65
N ILE A 85 16.73 -2.19 -11.79
CA ILE A 85 17.78 -2.21 -10.76
C ILE A 85 18.96 -1.33 -11.20
N ARG A 86 19.21 -0.28 -10.41
CA ARG A 86 20.23 0.73 -10.72
C ARG A 86 21.23 0.82 -9.59
N ARG A 87 22.45 1.23 -9.93
CA ARG A 87 23.54 1.49 -8.97
C ARG A 87 24.01 2.92 -9.07
N ILE A 88 24.14 3.58 -7.93
CA ILE A 88 24.69 4.93 -7.79
C ILE A 88 25.63 5.02 -6.58
N GLY A 89 26.50 6.02 -6.56
CA GLY A 89 27.37 6.31 -5.41
C GLY A 89 26.82 7.45 -4.58
N CYS A 90 26.90 7.32 -3.26
CA CYS A 90 26.58 8.36 -2.30
C CYS A 90 27.66 9.46 -2.30
N PRO A 91 27.30 10.75 -2.35
CA PRO A 91 28.23 11.83 -2.11
C PRO A 91 28.87 11.72 -0.72
N ALA A 92 30.15 12.09 -0.60
CA ALA A 92 30.79 12.23 0.70
C ALA A 92 30.08 13.32 1.54
N PRO A 93 29.93 13.15 2.86
CA PRO A 93 30.52 12.11 3.71
C PRO A 93 29.73 10.78 3.81
N GLY A 94 28.64 10.60 3.05
CA GLY A 94 27.89 9.35 3.03
C GLY A 94 27.03 9.08 4.28
N GLY A 95 26.61 10.12 4.99
CA GLY A 95 25.76 10.02 6.17
C GLY A 95 24.27 9.90 5.86
N ARG A 96 23.45 9.98 6.89
CA ARG A 96 21.97 9.91 6.74
C ARG A 96 21.39 11.04 5.88
N ARG A 97 22.02 12.22 5.91
CA ARG A 97 21.60 13.40 5.15
C ARG A 97 21.76 13.20 3.64
N GLU A 98 22.93 12.75 3.21
CA GLU A 98 23.19 12.46 1.80
C GLU A 98 22.31 11.30 1.28
N LEU A 99 22.06 10.29 2.12
CA LEU A 99 21.11 9.21 1.78
C LEU A 99 19.69 9.74 1.59
N GLY A 100 19.21 10.63 2.47
CA GLY A 100 17.89 11.25 2.36
C GLY A 100 17.77 12.16 1.14
N GLU A 101 18.83 12.89 0.77
CA GLU A 101 18.85 13.69 -0.46
C GLU A 101 18.68 12.81 -1.71
N MET A 102 19.42 11.70 -1.81
CA MET A 102 19.28 10.75 -2.91
C MET A 102 17.89 10.09 -2.94
N ALA A 103 17.37 9.67 -1.77
CA ALA A 103 16.02 9.12 -1.68
C ALA A 103 14.97 10.13 -2.16
N GLY A 104 15.11 11.40 -1.79
CA GLY A 104 14.25 12.49 -2.27
C GLY A 104 14.33 12.71 -3.78
N GLN A 105 15.53 12.67 -4.37
CA GLN A 105 15.70 12.76 -5.83
C GLN A 105 15.03 11.59 -6.56
N ILE A 106 15.19 10.36 -6.05
CA ILE A 106 14.57 9.16 -6.61
C ILE A 106 13.04 9.24 -6.52
N ALA A 107 12.49 9.71 -5.39
CA ALA A 107 11.05 9.90 -5.18
C ALA A 107 10.45 11.09 -5.97
N SER A 108 11.28 12.03 -6.41
CA SER A 108 10.87 13.15 -7.27
C SER A 108 10.59 12.75 -8.71
N THR A 109 10.88 11.50 -9.10
CA THR A 109 10.68 11.02 -10.47
C THR A 109 9.52 10.03 -10.52
N PRO A 110 8.48 10.25 -11.36
CA PRO A 110 7.37 9.31 -11.50
C PRO A 110 7.86 7.99 -12.13
N LEU A 111 7.16 6.89 -11.83
CA LEU A 111 7.42 5.60 -12.46
C LEU A 111 6.89 5.59 -13.90
N ASP A 112 7.63 4.96 -14.80
CA ASP A 112 7.21 4.77 -16.19
C ASP A 112 6.07 3.74 -16.28
N ARG A 113 4.86 4.21 -16.62
CA ARG A 113 3.67 3.35 -16.73
C ARG A 113 3.69 2.37 -17.89
N SER A 114 4.64 2.50 -18.82
CA SER A 114 4.85 1.52 -19.90
C SER A 114 5.62 0.27 -19.43
N ARG A 115 6.16 0.29 -18.20
CA ARG A 115 6.94 -0.80 -17.58
C ARG A 115 6.27 -1.30 -16.30
N PRO A 116 6.72 -2.42 -15.71
CA PRO A 116 6.34 -2.79 -14.36
C PRO A 116 6.63 -1.64 -13.37
N LEU A 117 5.67 -1.36 -12.50
CA LEU A 117 5.69 -0.13 -11.70
C LEU A 117 6.55 -0.23 -10.44
N TRP A 118 7.83 -0.50 -10.61
CA TRP A 118 8.80 -0.51 -9.51
C TRP A 118 10.20 -0.15 -9.99
N GLU A 119 11.02 0.34 -9.07
CA GLU A 119 12.45 0.59 -9.24
C GLU A 119 13.19 0.23 -7.95
N LEU A 120 14.44 -0.16 -8.08
CA LEU A 120 15.33 -0.43 -6.97
C LEU A 120 16.70 0.21 -7.23
N TRP A 121 17.15 1.01 -6.28
CA TRP A 121 18.38 1.77 -6.38
C TRP A 121 19.34 1.32 -5.29
N ILE A 122 20.48 0.77 -5.68
CA ILE A 122 21.60 0.44 -4.79
C ILE A 122 22.51 1.65 -4.68
N ILE A 123 22.79 2.06 -3.46
CA ILE A 123 23.55 3.25 -3.11
C ILE A 123 24.81 2.82 -2.36
N GLU A 124 25.95 2.90 -3.02
CA GLU A 124 27.26 2.55 -2.45
C GLU A 124 27.93 3.77 -1.81
N GLY A 125 28.88 3.55 -0.89
CA GLY A 125 29.68 4.65 -0.30
C GLY A 125 29.03 5.36 0.89
N LEU A 126 28.13 4.69 1.63
CA LEU A 126 27.69 5.20 2.92
C LEU A 126 28.78 5.01 3.99
N LYS A 127 28.69 5.77 5.08
CA LYS A 127 29.57 5.62 6.25
C LYS A 127 29.56 4.17 6.76
N GLN A 128 30.66 3.79 7.42
CA GLN A 128 30.85 2.44 8.01
C GLN A 128 30.73 1.31 6.99
N ASP A 129 31.14 1.60 5.75
CA ASP A 129 31.08 0.67 4.62
C ASP A 129 29.66 0.08 4.41
N ARG A 130 28.62 0.86 4.76
CA ARG A 130 27.22 0.47 4.57
C ARG A 130 26.80 0.67 3.12
N ILE A 131 25.73 -0.01 2.73
CA ILE A 131 25.04 0.21 1.45
C ILE A 131 23.60 0.62 1.70
N GLY A 132 23.10 1.57 0.90
CA GLY A 132 21.71 1.97 0.89
C GLY A 132 20.93 1.24 -0.19
N VAL A 133 19.65 0.99 0.04
CA VAL A 133 18.72 0.51 -0.97
C VAL A 133 17.47 1.38 -0.93
N VAL A 134 17.13 2.04 -2.03
CA VAL A 134 15.85 2.74 -2.18
C VAL A 134 14.98 1.96 -3.15
N THR A 135 13.92 1.35 -2.62
CA THR A 135 12.92 0.66 -3.43
C THR A 135 11.71 1.56 -3.57
N LYS A 136 11.27 1.80 -4.81
CA LYS A 136 10.09 2.61 -5.15
C LYS A 136 9.09 1.74 -5.89
N VAL A 137 7.84 1.73 -5.47
CA VAL A 137 6.78 0.89 -6.08
C VAL A 137 5.48 1.67 -6.11
N HIS A 138 4.75 1.62 -7.23
CA HIS A 138 3.47 2.31 -7.34
C HIS A 138 2.41 1.67 -6.44
N HIS A 139 1.56 2.48 -5.79
CA HIS A 139 0.53 1.98 -4.86
C HIS A 139 -0.40 0.93 -5.48
N ALA A 140 -0.79 1.12 -6.74
CA ALA A 140 -1.60 0.16 -7.48
C ALA A 140 -0.97 -1.24 -7.62
N ALA A 141 0.35 -1.38 -7.50
CA ALA A 141 1.05 -2.67 -7.58
C ALA A 141 1.23 -3.35 -6.21
N ILE A 142 1.18 -2.58 -5.11
CA ILE A 142 1.33 -3.09 -3.73
C ILE A 142 -0.01 -3.40 -3.07
N ASP A 143 -1.13 -2.80 -3.48
CA ASP A 143 -2.38 -3.10 -2.79
C ASP A 143 -2.90 -4.53 -3.08
N GLY A 144 -2.49 -5.12 -4.21
CA GLY A 144 -2.68 -6.54 -4.54
C GLY A 144 -1.64 -7.50 -3.92
N ALA A 145 -0.54 -7.00 -3.34
CA ALA A 145 0.51 -7.78 -2.69
C ALA A 145 0.98 -7.06 -1.43
N SER A 146 0.62 -7.56 -0.23
CA SER A 146 0.89 -6.81 1.00
C SER A 146 2.39 -6.50 1.13
N GLY A 147 2.76 -5.29 1.60
CA GLY A 147 4.19 -4.95 1.78
C GLY A 147 4.95 -5.97 2.63
N ALA A 148 4.27 -6.65 3.56
CA ALA A 148 4.82 -7.76 4.34
C ALA A 148 5.09 -9.02 3.48
N GLU A 149 4.25 -9.32 2.49
CA GLU A 149 4.44 -10.42 1.53
C GLU A 149 5.64 -10.17 0.62
N LEU A 150 5.83 -8.92 0.17
CA LEU A 150 7.07 -8.54 -0.53
C LEU A 150 8.30 -8.78 0.35
N MET A 151 8.23 -8.44 1.64
CA MET A 151 9.32 -8.70 2.57
C MET A 151 9.61 -10.20 2.75
N VAL A 152 8.58 -11.06 2.76
CA VAL A 152 8.77 -12.52 2.87
C VAL A 152 9.54 -13.08 1.67
N HIS A 153 9.33 -12.54 0.47
CA HIS A 153 9.96 -13.06 -0.74
C HIS A 153 11.30 -12.42 -1.06
N LEU A 154 11.52 -11.17 -0.66
CA LEU A 154 12.72 -10.41 -1.00
C LEU A 154 13.77 -10.38 0.12
N PHE A 155 13.53 -11.02 1.26
CA PHE A 155 14.50 -11.12 2.35
C PHE A 155 14.65 -12.56 2.85
N ASP A 156 15.84 -12.87 3.34
CA ASP A 156 16.13 -14.11 4.05
C ASP A 156 16.23 -13.89 5.56
N LEU A 157 16.12 -14.98 6.31
CA LEU A 157 16.26 -15.00 7.78
C LEU A 157 17.72 -15.17 8.24
N GLY A 158 18.64 -15.39 7.31
CA GLY A 158 20.05 -15.59 7.57
C GLY A 158 20.93 -15.01 6.46
N PRO A 159 22.25 -14.88 6.70
CA PRO A 159 23.19 -14.31 5.75
C PRO A 159 23.48 -15.23 4.55
N GLU A 160 23.20 -16.53 4.67
CA GLU A 160 23.22 -17.45 3.53
C GLU A 160 21.88 -17.34 2.79
N PRO A 161 21.87 -16.88 1.53
CA PRO A 161 20.64 -16.75 0.78
C PRO A 161 19.94 -18.09 0.63
N ALA A 162 18.64 -18.16 0.94
CA ALA A 162 17.89 -19.38 0.73
C ALA A 162 17.66 -19.60 -0.77
N ASP A 163 17.67 -20.86 -1.21
CA ASP A 163 17.22 -21.19 -2.56
C ASP A 163 15.71 -20.99 -2.65
N PRO A 164 15.21 -20.11 -3.53
CA PRO A 164 13.78 -19.94 -3.73
C PRO A 164 13.20 -21.23 -4.34
N PRO A 165 11.93 -21.56 -4.05
CA PRO A 165 11.29 -22.70 -4.70
C PRO A 165 11.28 -22.50 -6.23
N PRO A 166 11.39 -23.58 -7.02
CA PRO A 166 11.44 -23.47 -8.46
C PRO A 166 10.17 -22.78 -8.99
N PRO A 167 10.26 -22.05 -10.10
CA PRO A 167 9.08 -21.50 -10.76
C PRO A 167 8.08 -22.61 -11.06
N THR A 168 6.81 -22.37 -10.77
CA THR A 168 5.75 -23.24 -11.27
C THR A 168 5.52 -22.93 -12.74
N ASP A 169 5.26 -23.97 -13.56
CA ASP A 169 4.86 -23.80 -14.95
C ASP A 169 3.51 -23.05 -15.00
N ARG A 170 3.59 -21.72 -15.08
CA ARG A 170 2.44 -20.88 -15.40
C ARG A 170 2.39 -20.71 -16.91
N GLU A 171 1.25 -21.04 -17.51
CA GLU A 171 0.99 -20.67 -18.89
C GLU A 171 1.15 -19.15 -19.04
N ALA A 172 1.90 -18.72 -20.05
CA ALA A 172 2.08 -17.30 -20.33
C ALA A 172 0.69 -16.65 -20.50
N ASP A 173 0.45 -15.58 -19.75
CA ASP A 173 -0.82 -14.88 -19.80
C ASP A 173 -1.08 -14.38 -21.25
N HIS A 174 -2.21 -14.77 -21.84
CA HIS A 174 -2.62 -14.25 -23.15
C HIS A 174 -2.72 -12.72 -23.10
N ILE A 175 -2.00 -12.02 -23.98
CA ILE A 175 -2.04 -10.56 -24.12
C ILE A 175 -3.27 -10.20 -24.98
N PRO A 176 -4.32 -9.59 -24.41
CA PRO A 176 -5.55 -9.39 -25.15
C PRO A 176 -5.42 -8.25 -26.14
N ASN A 177 -6.13 -8.38 -27.25
CA ASN A 177 -6.18 -7.34 -28.27
C ASN A 177 -7.25 -6.28 -27.92
N ASP A 178 -7.17 -5.09 -28.52
CA ASP A 178 -8.05 -3.95 -28.20
C ASP A 178 -9.54 -4.29 -28.30
N LEU A 179 -9.92 -5.15 -29.25
CA LEU A 179 -11.31 -5.58 -29.44
C LEU A 179 -11.83 -6.45 -28.29
N GLU A 180 -10.97 -7.28 -27.69
CA GLU A 180 -11.29 -8.11 -26.53
C GLU A 180 -11.48 -7.24 -25.28
N LEU A 181 -10.58 -6.27 -25.08
CA LEU A 181 -10.68 -5.28 -24.00
C LEU A 181 -11.98 -4.46 -24.10
N LEU A 182 -12.36 -4.02 -25.30
CA LEU A 182 -13.62 -3.31 -25.56
C LEU A 182 -14.85 -4.19 -25.25
N GLY A 183 -14.82 -5.47 -25.63
CA GLY A 183 -15.89 -6.43 -25.34
C GLY A 183 -16.10 -6.65 -23.84
N HIS A 184 -15.00 -6.84 -23.10
CA HIS A 184 -15.03 -6.97 -21.64
C HIS A 184 -15.48 -5.68 -20.94
N ALA A 185 -15.06 -4.52 -21.44
CA ALA A 185 -15.47 -3.21 -20.92
C ALA A 185 -16.98 -2.99 -21.10
N ALA A 186 -17.54 -3.30 -22.27
CA ALA A 186 -18.96 -3.15 -22.57
C ALA A 186 -19.85 -4.01 -21.65
N ALA A 187 -19.46 -5.26 -21.40
CA ALA A 187 -20.17 -6.17 -20.49
C ALA A 187 -20.15 -5.68 -19.02
N SER A 188 -19.03 -5.09 -18.58
CA SER A 188 -18.89 -4.56 -17.21
C SER A 188 -19.65 -3.24 -17.00
N ARG A 189 -19.76 -2.39 -18.03
CA ARG A 189 -20.50 -1.12 -17.99
C ARG A 189 -22.00 -1.32 -17.84
N PHE A 190 -22.56 -2.40 -18.38
CA PHE A 190 -23.99 -2.72 -18.25
C PHE A 190 -24.39 -3.15 -16.83
N ARG A 191 -23.48 -3.76 -16.05
CA ARG A 191 -23.74 -4.14 -14.65
C ARG A 191 -23.60 -2.95 -13.67
N ARG A 192 -22.81 -1.91 -14.00
CA ARG A 192 -22.61 -0.73 -13.13
C ARG A 192 -23.85 0.17 -13.03
N THR A 193 -24.64 0.32 -14.09
CA THR A 193 -25.78 1.27 -14.12
C THR A 193 -26.92 0.88 -13.17
N VAL A 194 -27.04 -0.41 -12.81
CA VAL A 194 -28.16 -0.92 -11.97
C VAL A 194 -27.92 -0.71 -10.46
N ALA A 195 -26.67 -0.47 -10.03
CA ALA A 195 -26.30 -0.39 -8.61
C ALA A 195 -26.17 1.05 -8.06
N LEU A 196 -26.14 2.07 -8.93
CA LEU A 196 -25.91 3.47 -8.55
C LEU A 196 -26.96 4.04 -7.56
N PRO A 197 -28.27 3.76 -7.69
CA PRO A 197 -29.27 4.27 -6.75
C PRO A 197 -29.09 3.70 -5.33
N LYS A 198 -28.64 2.44 -5.22
CA LYS A 198 -28.42 1.76 -3.93
C LYS A 198 -27.25 2.39 -3.16
N LEU A 199 -26.19 2.78 -3.86
CA LEU A 199 -25.01 3.42 -3.28
C LEU A 199 -25.29 4.82 -2.74
N ILE A 200 -26.10 5.59 -3.48
CA ILE A 200 -26.56 6.91 -3.03
C ILE A 200 -27.34 6.75 -1.71
N GLY A 201 -28.28 5.80 -1.64
CA GLY A 201 -29.03 5.53 -0.41
C GLY A 201 -28.15 5.10 0.77
N GLN A 202 -27.18 4.22 0.55
CA GLN A 202 -26.22 3.77 1.58
C GLN A 202 -25.29 4.90 2.05
N THR A 203 -24.90 5.80 1.15
CA THR A 203 -24.11 7.00 1.47
C THR A 203 -24.89 7.94 2.39
N PHE A 204 -26.14 8.27 2.05
CA PHE A 204 -26.98 9.13 2.89
C PHE A 204 -27.21 8.54 4.29
N GLN A 205 -27.42 7.23 4.40
CA GLN A 205 -27.55 6.56 5.70
C GLN A 205 -26.27 6.62 6.54
N SER A 206 -25.11 6.44 5.90
CA SER A 206 -23.80 6.49 6.57
C SER A 206 -23.48 7.91 7.06
N VAL A 207 -23.71 8.92 6.22
CA VAL A 207 -23.56 10.34 6.58
C VAL A 207 -24.48 10.71 7.74
N ASN A 208 -25.75 10.29 7.70
CA ASN A 208 -26.70 10.59 8.77
C ASN A 208 -26.31 9.91 10.10
N ARG A 209 -25.77 8.69 10.05
CA ARG A 209 -25.26 7.98 11.23
C ARG A 209 -24.07 8.70 11.88
N VAL A 210 -23.11 9.18 11.08
CA VAL A 210 -21.98 9.99 11.58
C VAL A 210 -22.48 11.30 12.16
N ALA A 211 -23.38 11.99 11.45
CA ALA A 211 -23.93 13.27 11.91
C ALA A 211 -24.71 13.14 13.22
N GLN A 212 -25.52 12.08 13.39
CA GLN A 212 -26.21 11.80 14.65
C GLN A 212 -25.23 11.49 15.79
N ARG A 213 -24.16 10.74 15.51
CA ARG A 213 -23.15 10.41 16.52
C ARG A 213 -22.36 11.64 16.96
N ARG A 214 -22.03 12.54 16.04
CA ARG A 214 -21.34 13.81 16.34
C ARG A 214 -22.19 14.82 17.10
N ARG A 215 -23.52 14.64 17.12
CA ARG A 215 -24.44 15.46 17.92
C ARG A 215 -24.60 14.95 19.35
N ASP A 216 -24.08 13.76 19.67
CA ASP A 216 -24.17 13.14 20.99
C ASP A 216 -23.00 13.61 21.88
N PRO A 217 -23.25 14.42 22.93
CA PRO A 217 -22.18 15.00 23.76
C PRO A 217 -21.40 13.96 24.57
N GLU A 218 -21.97 12.77 24.79
CA GLU A 218 -21.35 11.72 25.61
C GLU A 218 -20.38 10.84 24.82
N LYS A 219 -20.35 10.97 23.49
CA LYS A 219 -19.52 10.12 22.61
C LYS A 219 -18.22 10.81 22.22
N LYS A 220 -17.12 10.07 22.32
CA LYS A 220 -15.83 10.46 21.74
C LYS A 220 -15.93 10.38 20.21
N VAL A 221 -15.46 11.41 19.52
CA VAL A 221 -15.49 11.53 18.05
C VAL A 221 -14.09 11.81 17.53
N GLY A 222 -13.81 11.37 16.30
CA GLY A 222 -12.56 11.71 15.63
C GLY A 222 -12.55 13.16 15.13
N ALA A 223 -11.42 13.60 14.59
CA ALA A 223 -11.34 14.92 13.95
C ALA A 223 -12.33 15.02 12.77
N ALA A 224 -12.85 16.22 12.49
CA ALA A 224 -13.68 16.44 11.33
C ALA A 224 -12.79 16.62 10.07
N PRO A 225 -13.12 16.00 8.93
CA PRO A 225 -12.56 16.43 7.66
C PRO A 225 -12.87 17.92 7.44
N LEU A 226 -11.93 18.66 6.86
CA LEU A 226 -12.05 20.11 6.58
C LEU A 226 -12.05 21.01 7.83
N SER A 227 -11.62 20.52 9.01
CA SER A 227 -11.40 21.36 10.19
C SER A 227 -9.93 21.70 10.44
N ALA A 228 -9.01 21.26 9.58
CA ALA A 228 -7.58 21.48 9.76
C ALA A 228 -7.24 22.98 9.66
N PRO A 229 -6.31 23.50 10.48
CA PRO A 229 -5.74 24.82 10.25
C PRO A 229 -4.89 24.82 8.98
N SER A 230 -4.68 26.00 8.38
CA SER A 230 -3.73 26.13 7.27
C SER A 230 -2.31 26.19 7.82
N THR A 231 -1.40 25.36 7.31
CA THR A 231 0.02 25.33 7.67
C THR A 231 0.89 25.65 6.45
N SER A 232 2.18 25.95 6.66
CA SER A 232 3.13 26.28 5.59
C SER A 232 3.24 25.18 4.52
N TRP A 233 2.92 23.93 4.87
CA TRP A 233 2.91 22.79 3.97
C TRP A 233 1.54 22.37 3.42
N CYS A 234 0.51 23.18 3.63
CA CYS A 234 -0.80 22.99 2.99
C CYS A 234 -0.89 23.88 1.75
N GLY A 235 -0.71 23.28 0.57
CA GLY A 235 -0.74 24.01 -0.69
C GLY A 235 -0.59 23.11 -1.91
N PRO A 236 -0.60 23.69 -3.13
CA PRO A 236 -0.33 22.97 -4.36
C PRO A 236 1.05 22.31 -4.30
N LEU A 237 1.12 21.04 -4.72
CA LEU A 237 2.36 20.28 -4.71
C LEU A 237 3.24 20.63 -5.92
N SER A 238 4.55 20.63 -5.70
CA SER A 238 5.59 20.56 -6.72
C SER A 238 5.91 19.07 -7.03
N PRO A 239 6.67 18.73 -8.09
CA PRO A 239 7.14 17.35 -8.30
C PRO A 239 8.32 16.97 -7.39
N LEU A 240 8.89 17.93 -6.67
CA LEU A 240 10.15 17.75 -5.95
C LEU A 240 9.89 17.21 -4.55
N ARG A 241 10.70 16.22 -4.15
CA ARG A 241 10.64 15.59 -2.83
C ARG A 241 11.96 15.79 -2.08
N THR A 242 11.83 15.99 -0.79
CA THR A 242 12.93 15.92 0.17
C THR A 242 12.57 14.88 1.22
N VAL A 243 13.57 14.13 1.68
CA VAL A 243 13.37 13.04 2.64
C VAL A 243 14.24 13.26 3.86
N GLY A 244 13.65 13.05 5.03
CA GLY A 244 14.33 13.05 6.32
C GLY A 244 14.12 11.74 7.07
N PHE A 245 15.07 11.38 7.93
CA PHE A 245 15.04 10.14 8.70
C PHE A 245 15.23 10.42 10.19
N ALA A 246 14.48 9.70 11.02
CA ALA A 246 14.70 9.65 12.46
C ALA A 246 14.52 8.24 12.98
N ARG A 247 15.12 7.96 14.14
CA ARG A 247 15.10 6.64 14.75
C ARG A 247 15.08 6.75 16.27
N VAL A 248 14.27 5.91 16.91
CA VAL A 248 14.20 5.76 18.37
C VAL A 248 14.15 4.28 18.76
N ALA A 249 14.48 3.96 20.01
CA ALA A 249 14.35 2.61 20.52
C ALA A 249 12.87 2.23 20.72
N LEU A 250 12.49 1.03 20.28
CA LEU A 250 11.15 0.48 20.49
C LEU A 250 10.84 0.26 21.96
N ASP A 251 11.85 -0.02 22.78
CA ASP A 251 11.68 -0.22 24.21
C ASP A 251 11.34 1.09 24.94
N ASP A 252 11.90 2.24 24.51
CA ASP A 252 11.46 3.55 24.99
C ASP A 252 9.97 3.79 24.64
N VAL A 253 9.57 3.49 23.40
CA VAL A 253 8.17 3.61 22.97
C VAL A 253 7.25 2.71 23.79
N ARG A 254 7.68 1.49 24.13
CA ARG A 254 6.94 0.55 24.99
C ARG A 254 6.88 1.01 26.45
N ALA A 255 7.94 1.65 26.94
CA ALA A 255 7.97 2.24 28.27
C ALA A 255 6.94 3.38 28.37
N LEU A 256 6.92 4.29 27.39
CA LEU A 256 5.93 5.37 27.31
C LEU A 256 4.50 4.84 27.20
N LYS A 257 4.28 3.83 26.35
CA LYS A 257 3.00 3.14 26.24
C LYS A 257 2.49 2.68 27.60
N THR A 258 3.37 2.08 28.39
CA THR A 258 3.05 1.55 29.73
C THR A 258 2.79 2.67 30.72
N ALA A 259 3.64 3.70 30.75
CA ALA A 259 3.50 4.82 31.69
C ALA A 259 2.23 5.66 31.46
N PHE A 260 1.86 5.90 30.19
CA PHE A 260 0.66 6.65 29.85
C PHE A 260 -0.60 5.80 29.71
N GLY A 261 -0.49 4.47 29.80
CA GLY A 261 -1.63 3.56 29.66
C GLY A 261 -2.31 3.62 28.28
N CYS A 262 -1.53 3.81 27.22
CA CYS A 262 -2.01 3.97 25.84
C CYS A 262 -1.50 2.86 24.90
N THR A 263 -1.71 2.97 23.59
CA THR A 263 -1.18 2.03 22.59
C THR A 263 0.14 2.53 21.99
N VAL A 264 0.92 1.65 21.35
CA VAL A 264 2.13 2.05 20.60
C VAL A 264 1.80 3.10 19.54
N ASN A 265 0.65 2.97 18.87
CA ASN A 265 0.20 3.94 17.88
C ASN A 265 -0.06 5.33 18.50
N ASP A 266 -0.61 5.38 19.72
CA ASP A 266 -0.85 6.66 20.41
C ASP A 266 0.48 7.33 20.80
N VAL A 267 1.48 6.54 21.22
CA VAL A 267 2.84 7.06 21.47
C VAL A 267 3.47 7.59 20.20
N VAL A 268 3.38 6.86 19.07
CA VAL A 268 3.90 7.32 17.77
C VAL A 268 3.22 8.62 17.34
N LEU A 269 1.89 8.72 17.48
CA LEU A 269 1.17 9.97 17.21
C LEU A 269 1.59 11.10 18.15
N GLY A 270 1.83 10.81 19.44
CA GLY A 270 2.35 11.76 20.41
C GLY A 270 3.76 12.27 20.06
N LEU A 271 4.64 11.38 19.59
CA LEU A 271 5.97 11.75 19.09
C LEU A 271 5.87 12.65 17.85
N CYS A 272 5.03 12.27 16.87
CA CYS A 272 4.77 13.12 15.70
C CYS A 272 4.19 14.49 16.12
N ALA A 273 3.26 14.53 17.07
CA ALA A 273 2.67 15.76 17.58
C ALA A 273 3.70 16.68 18.24
N GLY A 274 4.56 16.14 19.13
CA GLY A 274 5.66 16.90 19.74
C GLY A 274 6.67 17.40 18.72
N THR A 275 7.03 16.55 17.76
CA THR A 275 7.95 16.88 16.66
C THR A 275 7.43 18.04 15.82
N LEU A 276 6.17 17.96 15.36
CA LEU A 276 5.54 18.99 14.54
C LEU A 276 5.30 20.28 15.34
N ARG A 277 4.91 20.17 16.61
CA ARG A 277 4.79 21.33 17.51
C ARG A 277 6.12 22.06 17.64
N GLY A 278 7.20 21.35 17.96
CA GLY A 278 8.54 21.93 18.08
C GLY A 278 9.01 22.60 16.79
N TYR A 279 8.83 21.92 15.65
CA TYR A 279 9.18 22.46 14.34
C TYR A 279 8.41 23.74 13.99
N MET A 280 7.11 23.79 14.26
CA MET A 280 6.30 25.00 14.02
C MET A 280 6.63 26.13 15.01
N LEU A 281 6.99 25.81 16.26
CA LEU A 281 7.38 26.80 17.26
C LEU A 281 8.68 27.53 16.88
N ASP A 282 9.70 26.81 16.40
CA ASP A 282 10.95 27.42 15.91
C ASP A 282 10.71 28.46 14.81
N ARG A 283 9.63 28.25 14.05
CA ARG A 283 9.27 29.04 12.88
C ARG A 283 8.23 30.11 13.19
N ASN A 284 7.70 30.16 14.41
CA ASN A 284 6.56 30.98 14.80
C ASN A 284 5.32 30.72 13.90
N GLU A 285 5.11 29.47 13.51
CA GLU A 285 4.04 29.02 12.60
C GLU A 285 2.99 28.14 13.29
N LEU A 286 3.07 27.94 14.61
CA LEU A 286 2.17 27.06 15.34
C LEU A 286 0.74 27.64 15.36
N PRO A 287 -0.28 26.93 14.83
CA PRO A 287 -1.67 27.39 14.90
C PRO A 287 -2.25 27.28 16.32
N ASP A 288 -3.25 28.10 16.63
CA ASP A 288 -4.03 27.99 17.87
C ASP A 288 -4.91 26.72 17.89
N GLU A 289 -5.29 26.21 16.71
CA GLU A 289 -6.05 24.98 16.55
C GLU A 289 -5.16 23.72 16.43
N PRO A 290 -5.66 22.55 16.83
CA PRO A 290 -4.92 21.30 16.69
C PRO A 290 -4.73 20.91 15.23
N LEU A 291 -3.54 20.39 14.88
CA LEU A 291 -3.35 19.72 13.59
C LEU A 291 -4.21 18.47 13.48
N VAL A 292 -4.65 18.16 12.26
CA VAL A 292 -5.41 16.96 11.93
C VAL A 292 -4.54 15.99 11.13
N ALA A 293 -4.42 14.75 11.61
CA ALA A 293 -3.71 13.67 10.95
C ALA A 293 -4.69 12.65 10.32
N VAL A 294 -4.33 12.17 9.14
CA VAL A 294 -4.94 10.98 8.52
C VAL A 294 -4.08 9.76 8.83
N CYS A 295 -4.69 8.75 9.43
CA CYS A 295 -4.02 7.50 9.76
C CYS A 295 -4.69 6.33 9.02
N PRO A 296 -4.00 5.64 8.10
CA PRO A 296 -4.51 4.40 7.51
C PRO A 296 -4.64 3.31 8.57
N VAL A 297 -5.77 2.59 8.58
CA VAL A 297 -6.00 1.41 9.41
C VAL A 297 -6.28 0.19 8.53
N SER A 298 -5.57 -0.91 8.82
CA SER A 298 -5.80 -2.20 8.16
C SER A 298 -7.09 -2.82 8.68
N VAL A 299 -8.08 -3.02 7.81
CA VAL A 299 -9.32 -3.73 8.15
C VAL A 299 -9.20 -5.19 7.70
N ARG A 300 -8.77 -6.09 8.59
CA ARG A 300 -8.92 -7.53 8.36
C ARG A 300 -10.33 -7.94 8.77
N SER A 301 -11.13 -8.41 7.82
CA SER A 301 -12.37 -9.14 8.11
C SER A 301 -12.03 -10.62 8.20
N ASP A 302 -12.34 -11.28 9.30
CA ASP A 302 -11.97 -12.67 9.63
C ASP A 302 -12.53 -13.76 8.67
N ASP A 303 -13.27 -13.40 7.61
CA ASP A 303 -14.11 -14.32 6.83
C ASP A 303 -13.98 -14.23 5.28
N GLN A 304 -12.93 -13.62 4.71
CA GLN A 304 -12.76 -13.61 3.24
C GLN A 304 -11.32 -13.86 2.78
N ASP A 305 -11.12 -14.99 2.09
CA ASP A 305 -9.94 -15.38 1.30
C ASP A 305 -9.71 -14.51 0.03
N SER A 306 -10.31 -13.32 -0.06
CA SER A 306 -10.08 -12.39 -1.18
C SER A 306 -8.92 -11.46 -0.85
N GLY A 307 -7.76 -11.71 -1.50
CA GLY A 307 -6.54 -10.91 -1.38
C GLY A 307 -6.68 -9.48 -1.92
N GLY A 308 -7.30 -8.61 -1.14
CA GLY A 308 -7.27 -7.15 -1.35
C GLY A 308 -7.07 -6.45 -0.02
N ASN A 309 -6.07 -5.56 0.06
CA ASN A 309 -5.83 -4.76 1.25
C ASN A 309 -6.98 -3.75 1.44
N LYS A 310 -7.84 -3.98 2.44
CA LYS A 310 -8.86 -2.99 2.84
C LYS A 310 -8.21 -1.90 3.68
N VAL A 311 -7.61 -0.93 3.00
CA VAL A 311 -7.09 0.30 3.64
C VAL A 311 -8.23 1.28 3.83
N SER A 312 -8.49 1.66 5.07
CA SER A 312 -9.44 2.72 5.38
C SER A 312 -8.79 3.79 6.24
N ALA A 313 -9.23 5.04 6.12
CA ALA A 313 -8.57 6.20 6.74
C ALA A 313 -9.33 6.67 7.98
N MET A 314 -8.65 6.81 9.12
CA MET A 314 -9.17 7.48 10.31
C MET A 314 -8.57 8.88 10.45
N PHE A 315 -9.38 9.83 10.94
CA PHE A 315 -8.96 11.21 11.20
C PHE A 315 -8.79 11.42 12.71
N THR A 316 -7.62 11.90 13.13
CA THR A 316 -7.31 12.19 14.54
C THR A 316 -6.72 13.58 14.68
N THR A 317 -6.99 14.26 15.80
CA THR A 317 -6.23 15.45 16.18
C THR A 317 -4.87 15.02 16.73
N LEU A 318 -3.87 15.88 16.54
CA LEU A 318 -2.56 15.78 17.17
C LEU A 318 -2.43 16.70 18.39
N ASP A 319 -3.46 17.52 18.65
CA ASP A 319 -3.54 18.42 19.81
C ASP A 319 -2.26 19.25 20.03
N THR A 320 -1.67 19.69 18.91
CA THR A 320 -0.41 20.44 18.84
C THR A 320 -0.47 21.79 19.51
N ASN A 321 -1.67 22.32 19.77
CA ASN A 321 -1.90 23.54 20.53
C ASN A 321 -1.64 23.36 22.04
N LEU A 322 -1.75 22.14 22.57
CA LEU A 322 -1.47 21.85 23.98
C LEU A 322 0.03 21.83 24.27
N ALA A 323 0.45 22.63 25.25
CA ALA A 323 1.85 22.74 25.65
C ALA A 323 2.32 21.55 26.48
N ASP A 324 1.52 21.08 27.44
CA ASP A 324 1.88 19.95 28.28
C ASP A 324 1.86 18.64 27.45
N PRO A 325 3.01 17.93 27.33
CA PRO A 325 3.08 16.63 26.65
C PRO A 325 2.12 15.58 27.22
N THR A 326 1.84 15.62 28.53
CA THR A 326 0.93 14.68 29.20
C THR A 326 -0.51 14.92 28.80
N GLU A 327 -0.96 16.18 28.78
CA GLU A 327 -2.30 16.55 28.30
C GLU A 327 -2.43 16.21 26.81
N ARG A 328 -1.40 16.52 26.02
CA ARG A 328 -1.38 16.27 24.57
C ARG A 328 -1.55 14.79 24.23
N ILE A 329 -0.75 13.88 24.82
CA ILE A 329 -0.87 12.45 24.52
C ILE A 329 -2.22 11.85 24.97
N ARG A 330 -2.78 12.34 26.09
CA ARG A 330 -4.11 11.92 26.57
C ARG A 330 -5.23 12.41 25.65
N ALA A 331 -5.13 13.62 25.12
CA ALA A 331 -6.08 14.16 24.16
C ALA A 331 -6.06 13.36 22.86
N ILE A 332 -4.86 13.08 22.33
CA ILE A 332 -4.66 12.22 21.16
C ILE A 332 -5.28 10.84 21.40
N GLN A 333 -4.99 10.21 22.54
CA GLN A 333 -5.57 8.90 22.89
C GLN A 333 -7.10 8.93 22.94
N ALA A 334 -7.70 9.99 23.49
CA ALA A 334 -9.15 10.14 23.51
C ALA A 334 -9.73 10.28 22.10
N CYS A 335 -9.06 11.03 21.22
CA CYS A 335 -9.44 11.22 19.82
C CYS A 335 -9.32 9.91 19.02
N THR A 336 -8.21 9.17 19.15
CA THR A 336 -7.98 7.91 18.42
C THR A 336 -8.99 6.84 18.79
N VAL A 337 -9.41 6.76 20.07
CA VAL A 337 -10.50 5.87 20.50
C VAL A 337 -11.80 6.25 19.79
N GLY A 338 -12.20 7.52 19.80
CA GLY A 338 -13.40 8.00 19.11
C GLY A 338 -13.36 7.77 17.59
N ALA A 339 -12.23 8.07 16.96
CA ALA A 339 -12.01 7.90 15.53
C ALA A 339 -12.13 6.44 15.09
N LYS A 340 -11.57 5.49 15.86
CA LYS A 340 -11.69 4.04 15.59
C LYS A 340 -13.14 3.56 15.67
N GLU A 341 -13.90 4.06 16.65
CA GLU A 341 -15.30 3.67 16.77
C GLU A 341 -16.17 4.32 15.68
N GLU A 342 -15.93 5.58 15.30
CA GLU A 342 -16.59 6.25 14.16
C GLU A 342 -16.31 5.48 12.86
N HIS A 343 -15.05 5.12 12.66
CA HIS A 343 -14.60 4.33 11.53
C HIS A 343 -15.29 2.96 11.45
N GLN A 344 -15.45 2.23 12.56
CA GLN A 344 -16.21 0.97 12.57
C GLN A 344 -17.69 1.17 12.22
N ALA A 345 -18.26 2.34 12.50
CA ALA A 345 -19.67 2.65 12.21
C ALA A 345 -19.91 3.07 10.74
N VAL A 346 -18.89 3.62 10.08
CA VAL A 346 -18.83 3.97 8.65
C VAL A 346 -18.17 2.81 7.93
N GLY A 347 -18.94 1.78 7.56
CA GLY A 347 -18.40 0.54 6.99
C GLY A 347 -17.31 0.77 5.94
N ALA A 348 -16.21 0.00 6.04
CA ALA A 348 -14.99 0.12 5.24
C ALA A 348 -15.23 0.14 3.71
N ASP A 349 -16.38 -0.37 3.27
CA ASP A 349 -16.73 -0.48 1.85
C ASP A 349 -17.18 0.85 1.22
N MET A 350 -17.45 1.93 1.98
CA MET A 350 -18.02 3.15 1.40
C MET A 350 -17.08 3.83 0.39
N LEU A 351 -15.82 4.04 0.77
CA LEU A 351 -14.80 4.63 -0.12
C LEU A 351 -14.45 3.70 -1.28
N GLN A 352 -14.30 2.41 -1.00
CA GLN A 352 -14.01 1.39 -2.01
C GLN A 352 -15.13 1.29 -3.05
N ASN A 353 -16.38 1.32 -2.61
CA ASN A 353 -17.53 1.34 -3.51
C ASN A 353 -17.47 2.60 -4.38
N TRP A 354 -17.31 3.80 -3.83
CA TRP A 354 -17.21 5.00 -4.66
C TRP A 354 -16.02 4.98 -5.63
N ALA A 355 -14.87 4.46 -5.22
CA ALA A 355 -13.69 4.28 -6.08
C ALA A 355 -13.96 3.30 -7.24
N GLU A 356 -14.71 2.23 -6.98
CA GLU A 356 -15.16 1.29 -8.02
C GLU A 356 -16.12 1.98 -9.00
N TYR A 357 -16.95 2.94 -8.61
CA TYR A 357 -17.86 3.62 -9.56
C TYR A 357 -17.26 4.87 -10.20
N ALA A 358 -16.17 5.41 -9.67
CA ALA A 358 -15.47 6.56 -10.26
C ALA A 358 -14.93 6.16 -11.65
N ALA A 359 -15.59 6.66 -12.71
CA ALA A 359 -15.06 6.50 -14.05
C ALA A 359 -13.78 7.36 -14.20
N PRO A 360 -12.76 6.90 -14.95
CA PRO A 360 -11.51 7.65 -15.14
C PRO A 360 -11.77 9.10 -15.56
N ASN A 361 -12.75 9.30 -16.45
CA ASN A 361 -13.08 10.60 -17.00
C ASN A 361 -13.84 11.51 -16.02
N THR A 362 -14.62 10.96 -15.08
CA THR A 362 -15.33 11.78 -14.09
C THR A 362 -14.38 12.34 -13.04
N PHE A 363 -13.41 11.54 -12.60
CA PHE A 363 -12.39 12.00 -11.65
C PHE A 363 -11.47 13.04 -12.28
N ASN A 364 -10.92 12.74 -13.47
CA ASN A 364 -10.08 13.69 -14.20
C ASN A 364 -10.79 15.01 -14.51
N LEU A 365 -12.08 14.97 -14.86
CA LEU A 365 -12.87 16.18 -15.08
C LEU A 365 -13.08 16.95 -13.78
N ALA A 366 -13.46 16.27 -12.69
CA ALA A 366 -13.66 16.92 -11.39
C ALA A 366 -12.37 17.58 -10.87
N SER A 367 -11.24 16.88 -10.94
CA SER A 367 -9.92 17.41 -10.52
C SER A 367 -9.49 18.60 -11.38
N ARG A 368 -9.69 18.55 -12.71
CA ARG A 368 -9.38 19.67 -13.62
C ARG A 368 -10.28 20.87 -13.40
N LEU A 369 -11.57 20.66 -13.13
CA LEU A 369 -12.51 21.74 -12.81
C LEU A 369 -12.17 22.36 -11.45
N TYR A 370 -11.85 21.54 -10.45
CA TYR A 370 -11.46 22.00 -9.12
C TYR A 370 -10.18 22.84 -9.15
N ALA A 371 -9.14 22.36 -9.85
CA ALA A 371 -7.90 23.09 -10.05
C ALA A 371 -8.09 24.34 -10.92
N GLY A 372 -8.82 24.22 -12.04
CA GLY A 372 -9.09 25.32 -12.96
C GLY A 372 -9.95 26.45 -12.39
N TRP A 373 -10.77 26.15 -11.37
CA TRP A 373 -11.56 27.16 -10.65
C TRP A 373 -10.82 27.78 -9.45
N GLY A 374 -9.56 27.40 -9.19
CA GLY A 374 -8.78 27.96 -8.07
C GLY A 374 -9.35 27.63 -6.69
N LEU A 375 -10.25 26.65 -6.60
CA LEU A 375 -10.93 26.27 -5.35
C LEU A 375 -10.00 25.55 -4.36
N ALA A 376 -8.82 25.12 -4.81
CA ALA A 376 -7.81 24.47 -3.98
C ALA A 376 -7.34 25.32 -2.79
N GLY A 377 -7.38 26.66 -2.92
CA GLY A 377 -7.02 27.58 -1.84
C GLY A 377 -8.21 28.17 -1.05
N SER A 378 -9.46 27.84 -1.41
CA SER A 378 -10.65 28.51 -0.88
C SER A 378 -11.28 27.82 0.34
N HIS A 379 -10.75 26.68 0.76
CA HIS A 379 -11.28 25.89 1.87
C HIS A 379 -10.18 25.47 2.84
N ARG A 380 -10.55 25.27 4.11
CA ARG A 380 -9.64 24.67 5.09
C ARG A 380 -9.15 23.32 4.59
N PRO A 381 -7.87 22.95 4.81
CA PRO A 381 -7.35 21.64 4.41
C PRO A 381 -8.17 20.50 5.01
N ILE A 382 -8.20 19.36 4.32
CA ILE A 382 -8.86 18.15 4.83
C ILE A 382 -8.12 17.61 6.06
N HIS A 383 -6.79 17.69 6.02
CA HIS A 383 -5.83 17.25 7.04
C HIS A 383 -4.52 18.02 6.85
N ASN A 384 -3.62 17.95 7.83
CA ASN A 384 -2.29 18.57 7.79
C ASN A 384 -1.17 17.56 7.52
N VAL A 385 -1.38 16.29 7.83
CA VAL A 385 -0.32 15.27 7.75
C VAL A 385 -0.93 13.88 7.60
N ILE A 386 -0.23 13.02 6.88
CA ILE A 386 -0.53 11.59 6.82
C ILE A 386 0.45 10.89 7.76
N ILE A 387 -0.06 10.10 8.70
CA ILE A 387 0.76 9.32 9.63
C ILE A 387 0.41 7.84 9.46
N SER A 388 1.34 7.05 8.95
CA SER A 388 1.18 5.61 8.79
C SER A 388 2.17 4.88 9.69
N ASN A 389 1.70 3.83 10.37
CA ASN A 389 2.53 3.04 11.29
C ASN A 389 2.40 1.56 10.93
N VAL A 390 3.50 0.98 10.46
CA VAL A 390 3.56 -0.40 9.96
C VAL A 390 4.41 -1.25 10.91
N PRO A 391 3.85 -2.30 11.54
CA PRO A 391 4.63 -3.21 12.36
C PRO A 391 5.52 -4.07 11.47
N GLY A 392 6.83 -4.05 11.72
CA GLY A 392 7.79 -4.93 11.08
C GLY A 392 8.24 -6.08 11.98
N PRO A 393 9.14 -6.94 11.47
CA PRO A 393 9.62 -8.10 12.19
C PRO A 393 10.57 -7.73 13.33
N ALA A 394 10.51 -8.52 14.41
CA ALA A 394 11.39 -8.39 15.58
C ALA A 394 12.72 -9.17 15.44
N PHE A 395 12.95 -9.81 14.29
CA PHE A 395 14.12 -10.63 13.99
C PHE A 395 14.90 -10.06 12.79
N PRO A 396 16.20 -10.38 12.67
CA PRO A 396 17.01 -9.89 11.56
C PRO A 396 16.55 -10.42 10.21
N LEU A 397 16.56 -9.52 9.23
CA LEU A 397 16.36 -9.81 7.82
C LEU A 397 17.65 -9.52 7.05
N TYR A 398 17.89 -10.30 6.01
CA TYR A 398 19.06 -10.19 5.16
C TYR A 398 18.62 -10.03 3.70
N TYR A 399 19.31 -9.18 2.97
CA TYR A 399 19.06 -8.90 1.56
C TYR A 399 20.29 -9.33 0.76
N ALA A 400 20.19 -10.44 0.01
CA ALA A 400 21.34 -11.08 -0.64
C ALA A 400 22.54 -11.30 0.32
N GLY A 401 22.24 -11.70 1.56
CA GLY A 401 23.23 -11.94 2.61
C GLY A 401 23.68 -10.70 3.41
N ALA A 402 23.33 -9.48 2.97
CA ALA A 402 23.61 -8.25 3.72
C ALA A 402 22.53 -8.01 4.78
N GLU A 403 22.92 -7.86 6.05
CA GLU A 403 21.97 -7.66 7.16
C GLU A 403 21.29 -6.29 7.04
N MET A 404 19.97 -6.24 7.03
CA MET A 404 19.24 -4.98 7.12
C MET A 404 19.37 -4.43 8.55
N VAL A 405 19.92 -3.23 8.67
CA VAL A 405 20.15 -2.56 9.97
C VAL A 405 19.17 -1.42 10.24
N ALA A 406 18.61 -0.80 9.20
CA ALA A 406 17.56 0.24 9.31
C ALA A 406 16.63 0.19 8.10
N ALA A 407 15.37 0.61 8.28
CA ALA A 407 14.38 0.68 7.22
C ALA A 407 13.40 1.85 7.43
N TYR A 408 13.53 2.89 6.61
CA TYR A 408 12.74 4.11 6.65
C TYR A 408 11.68 4.10 5.54
N PRO A 409 10.40 3.88 5.89
CA PRO A 409 9.32 3.87 4.91
C PRO A 409 8.92 5.30 4.52
N MET A 410 8.46 5.49 3.30
CA MET A 410 8.00 6.78 2.77
C MET A 410 6.69 6.57 2.02
N GLY A 411 5.59 6.96 2.63
CA GLY A 411 4.28 7.03 1.96
C GLY A 411 4.15 8.29 1.10
N PRO A 412 3.28 8.27 0.08
CA PRO A 412 3.10 9.42 -0.81
C PRO A 412 2.59 10.64 -0.03
N VAL A 413 2.99 11.83 -0.46
CA VAL A 413 2.25 13.06 -0.16
C VAL A 413 0.92 13.01 -0.91
N MET A 414 -0.09 13.75 -0.45
CA MET A 414 -1.37 13.85 -1.13
C MET A 414 -1.65 15.28 -1.54
N GLU A 415 -2.40 15.47 -2.63
CA GLU A 415 -2.78 16.79 -3.13
C GLU A 415 -3.27 17.72 -2.01
N GLY A 416 -2.68 18.92 -1.93
CA GLY A 416 -2.97 19.91 -0.89
C GLY A 416 -2.20 19.75 0.43
N VAL A 417 -1.44 18.67 0.63
CA VAL A 417 -0.68 18.39 1.85
C VAL A 417 0.72 17.83 1.52
N GLY A 418 1.73 18.69 1.64
CA GLY A 418 3.12 18.38 1.31
C GLY A 418 3.91 17.60 2.37
N LEU A 419 3.25 16.92 3.31
CA LEU A 419 3.91 16.22 4.43
C LEU A 419 3.31 14.83 4.67
N ASN A 420 4.17 13.82 4.59
CA ASN A 420 3.89 12.44 4.98
C ASN A 420 4.93 11.97 6.02
N ILE A 421 4.47 11.34 7.09
CA ILE A 421 5.30 10.66 8.08
C ILE A 421 4.90 9.18 8.08
N THR A 422 5.81 8.31 7.66
CA THR A 422 5.59 6.86 7.75
C THR A 422 6.56 6.25 8.73
N VAL A 423 6.08 5.32 9.53
CA VAL A 423 6.80 4.72 10.65
C VAL A 423 6.84 3.20 10.47
N PHE A 424 8.02 2.62 10.66
CA PHE A 424 8.24 1.18 10.61
C PHE A 424 8.96 0.71 11.87
N SER A 425 8.43 -0.30 12.54
CA SER A 425 9.13 -0.91 13.69
C SER A 425 9.96 -2.10 13.24
N TYR A 426 11.27 -2.12 13.49
CA TYR A 426 12.16 -3.20 13.07
C TYR A 426 13.23 -3.48 14.12
N ARG A 427 13.39 -4.75 14.54
CA ARG A 427 14.45 -5.19 15.48
C ARG A 427 14.73 -4.25 16.67
N GLY A 428 13.68 -3.91 17.41
CA GLY A 428 13.85 -3.08 18.61
C GLY A 428 14.04 -1.60 18.32
N SER A 429 13.89 -1.15 17.07
CA SER A 429 13.77 0.27 16.72
C SER A 429 12.40 0.63 16.18
N VAL A 430 12.13 1.93 16.19
CA VAL A 430 11.03 2.58 15.46
C VAL A 430 11.66 3.62 14.55
N ASP A 431 11.55 3.38 13.25
CA ASP A 431 12.19 4.13 12.18
C ASP A 431 11.13 5.05 11.53
N PHE A 432 11.41 6.35 11.47
CA PHE A 432 10.54 7.38 10.90
C PHE A 432 11.12 7.83 9.57
N GLY A 433 10.32 7.74 8.50
CA GLY A 433 10.58 8.38 7.23
C GLY A 433 9.65 9.56 7.02
N PHE A 434 10.25 10.73 6.78
CA PHE A 434 9.56 11.96 6.42
C PHE A 434 9.69 12.14 4.92
N MET A 435 8.58 12.11 4.19
CA MET A 435 8.56 12.49 2.78
C MET A 435 7.78 13.80 2.65
N VAL A 436 8.46 14.82 2.13
CA VAL A 436 7.89 16.16 2.02
C VAL A 436 8.03 16.71 0.61
N ASP A 437 7.11 17.60 0.27
CA ASP A 437 7.30 18.49 -0.87
C ASP A 437 8.39 19.51 -0.54
N ARG A 438 9.37 19.63 -1.43
CA ARG A 438 10.57 20.46 -1.21
C ARG A 438 10.27 21.96 -1.14
N GLU A 439 9.26 22.43 -1.88
CA GLU A 439 8.92 23.85 -1.95
C GLU A 439 8.04 24.28 -0.78
N LEU A 440 7.27 23.34 -0.23
CA LEU A 440 6.34 23.56 0.88
C LEU A 440 6.96 23.37 2.26
N VAL A 441 7.87 22.39 2.44
CA VAL A 441 8.52 22.11 3.73
C VAL A 441 10.02 22.44 3.65
N PRO A 442 10.44 23.60 4.15
CA PRO A 442 11.86 23.93 4.24
C PRO A 442 12.55 23.10 5.33
N ASP A 443 13.75 22.58 5.02
CA ASP A 443 14.60 21.82 5.97
C ASP A 443 13.87 20.71 6.76
N VAL A 444 13.54 19.62 6.06
CA VAL A 444 12.96 18.41 6.66
C VAL A 444 13.83 17.82 7.78
N TRP A 445 15.14 18.08 7.80
CA TRP A 445 16.03 17.52 8.83
C TRP A 445 15.85 18.22 10.17
N SER A 446 15.59 19.53 10.17
CA SER A 446 15.19 20.23 11.41
C SER A 446 13.91 19.67 12.01
N MET A 447 13.01 19.12 11.19
CA MET A 447 11.82 18.39 11.65
C MET A 447 12.19 16.98 12.14
N ALA A 448 12.94 16.20 11.35
CA ALA A 448 13.28 14.82 11.69
C ALA A 448 14.12 14.73 12.98
N ASP A 449 15.06 15.64 13.19
CA ASP A 449 15.94 15.67 14.36
C ASP A 449 15.15 15.90 15.66
N ARG A 450 13.98 16.56 15.58
CA ARG A 450 13.08 16.84 16.71
C ARG A 450 12.33 15.61 17.23
N VAL A 451 12.36 14.48 16.54
CA VAL A 451 11.76 13.23 17.05
C VAL A 451 12.43 12.81 18.36
N LYS A 452 13.74 13.00 18.49
CA LYS A 452 14.48 12.72 19.72
C LYS A 452 14.10 13.68 20.85
N ASP A 453 13.88 14.95 20.53
CA ASP A 453 13.39 15.94 21.50
C ASP A 453 11.99 15.62 22.00
N ALA A 454 11.08 15.23 21.10
CA ALA A 454 9.71 14.83 21.44
C ALA A 454 9.69 13.56 22.30
N LEU A 455 10.62 12.63 22.06
CA LEU A 455 10.82 11.46 22.91
C LEU A 455 11.26 11.86 24.31
N ALA A 456 12.30 12.70 24.41
CA ALA A 456 12.81 13.16 25.69
C ALA A 456 11.75 13.94 26.48
N GLU A 457 10.95 14.78 25.81
CA GLU A 457 9.83 15.51 26.40
C GLU A 457 8.79 14.56 27.03
N LEU A 458 8.38 13.51 26.32
CA LEU A 458 7.44 12.51 26.83
C LEU A 458 8.04 11.64 27.94
N GLN A 459 9.32 11.28 27.85
CA GLN A 459 10.02 10.53 28.90
C GLN A 459 10.11 11.34 30.19
N MET A 460 10.48 12.63 30.11
CA MET A 460 10.49 13.54 31.25
C MET A 460 9.10 13.66 31.90
N ALA A 461 8.06 13.83 31.08
CA ALA A 461 6.68 13.91 31.56
C ALA A 461 6.19 12.61 32.23
N ALA A 462 6.68 11.46 31.78
CA ALA A 462 6.39 10.16 32.36
C ALA A 462 7.28 9.79 33.57
N GLY A 463 8.31 10.59 33.88
CA GLY A 463 9.32 10.25 34.88
C GLY A 463 10.19 9.05 34.50
N ILE A 464 10.38 8.80 33.21
CA ILE A 464 11.21 7.70 32.68
C ILE A 464 12.61 8.23 32.38
N THR A 465 13.64 7.52 32.82
CA THR A 465 15.03 7.78 32.40
C THR A 465 15.25 7.18 31.01
N PRO A 466 15.89 7.90 30.07
CA PRO A 466 16.21 7.35 28.75
C PRO A 466 17.00 6.04 28.87
N THR A 467 16.75 5.09 27.98
CA THR A 467 17.61 3.91 27.88
C THR A 467 18.95 4.28 27.24
N ASP A 468 20.07 3.75 27.76
CA ASP A 468 21.42 4.02 27.23
C ASP A 468 21.66 3.37 25.84
N GLU A 469 20.80 2.44 25.41
CA GLU A 469 20.88 1.80 24.10
C GLU A 469 20.12 2.62 23.04
N ALA A 470 20.77 3.66 22.53
CA ALA A 470 20.30 4.31 21.30
C ALA A 470 20.27 3.28 20.16
N ALA A 471 19.18 3.27 19.39
CA ALA A 471 19.12 2.46 18.18
C ALA A 471 20.20 2.98 17.19
N PRO A 472 21.21 2.17 16.82
CA PRO A 472 22.33 2.65 16.02
C PRO A 472 21.82 3.21 14.69
N ASP A 473 22.23 4.44 14.40
CA ASP A 473 21.93 5.15 13.16
C ASP A 473 23.07 4.97 12.14
N ILE A 474 22.83 5.33 10.87
CA ILE A 474 23.83 5.29 9.78
C ILE A 474 25.11 6.04 10.16
N ASP A 475 24.99 7.09 10.97
CA ASP A 475 26.09 7.92 11.41
C ASP A 475 26.89 7.33 12.59
N GLU A 476 26.36 6.34 13.31
CA GLU A 476 26.95 5.80 14.55
C GLU A 476 27.54 4.40 14.38
N ALA A 477 28.82 4.24 14.73
CA ALA A 477 29.50 2.95 14.53
C ALA A 477 28.82 1.85 15.35
N ALA A 478 28.42 0.76 14.70
CA ALA A 478 27.87 -0.39 15.41
C ALA A 478 28.85 -0.89 16.48
N ALA A 479 28.40 -1.06 17.71
CA ALA A 479 29.20 -1.67 18.76
C ALA A 479 29.70 -3.07 18.31
N PRO A 480 30.94 -3.46 18.64
CA PRO A 480 31.48 -4.75 18.24
C PRO A 480 30.62 -5.87 18.85
N ARG A 481 29.92 -6.61 17.99
CA ARG A 481 29.08 -7.74 18.43
C ARG A 481 29.96 -8.89 18.88
N SER A 482 29.95 -9.20 20.17
CA SER A 482 30.45 -10.48 20.68
C SER A 482 29.57 -11.61 20.15
N VAL A 483 30.10 -12.40 19.23
CA VAL A 483 29.44 -13.62 18.74
C VAL A 483 29.43 -14.64 19.88
N GLU A 484 28.42 -14.59 20.75
CA GLU A 484 28.17 -15.70 21.65
C GLU A 484 27.69 -16.89 20.81
N LYS A 485 28.60 -17.84 20.58
CA LYS A 485 28.30 -19.17 20.04
C LYS A 485 27.36 -19.87 20.99
N ARG A 486 26.05 -19.66 20.84
CA ARG A 486 25.05 -20.45 21.55
C ARG A 486 25.07 -21.85 20.95
N ALA A 487 25.85 -22.73 21.57
CA ALA A 487 25.95 -24.13 21.19
C ALA A 487 24.54 -24.74 21.16
N VAL A 488 24.12 -25.16 19.96
CA VAL A 488 22.92 -25.97 19.79
C VAL A 488 23.16 -27.29 20.51
N LYS A 489 22.59 -27.43 21.70
CA LYS A 489 22.52 -28.71 22.41
C LYS A 489 21.71 -29.66 21.52
N LYS A 490 22.38 -30.62 20.87
CA LYS A 490 21.74 -31.78 20.24
C LYS A 490 20.90 -32.51 21.30
N THR A 491 19.59 -32.31 21.29
CA THR A 491 18.65 -33.14 22.03
C THR A 491 18.39 -34.42 21.24
N THR A 492 18.93 -35.52 21.75
CA THR A 492 18.62 -36.90 21.33
C THR A 492 17.12 -37.18 21.49
N PRO A 493 16.46 -37.99 20.63
CA PRO A 493 15.03 -38.22 20.73
C PRO A 493 14.71 -39.11 21.94
N GLN A 494 14.01 -38.57 22.94
CA GLN A 494 13.45 -39.35 24.04
C GLN A 494 12.15 -40.02 23.59
N LYS A 495 12.10 -41.36 23.69
CA LYS A 495 10.91 -42.20 23.49
C LYS A 495 9.79 -41.78 24.45
N ARG A 496 8.60 -41.45 23.91
CA ARG A 496 7.36 -41.31 24.69
C ARG A 496 6.81 -42.68 25.12
N PRO A 497 6.30 -42.83 26.36
CA PRO A 497 5.60 -44.05 26.77
C PRO A 497 4.15 -44.08 26.23
N ALA A 498 3.70 -45.27 25.83
CA ALA A 498 2.38 -45.55 25.28
C ALA A 498 1.27 -45.39 26.32
N LYS A 499 0.21 -44.62 26.00
CA LYS A 499 -1.06 -44.61 26.74
C LYS A 499 -2.04 -45.62 26.14
N LYS A 500 -2.59 -46.46 27.02
CA LYS A 500 -3.57 -47.54 26.77
C LYS A 500 -4.88 -47.00 26.17
N ARG A 501 -5.38 -47.67 25.12
CA ARG A 501 -6.75 -47.55 24.59
C ARG A 501 -7.73 -48.32 25.48
N HIS A 502 -8.83 -47.69 25.87
CA HIS A 502 -10.06 -48.38 26.29
C HIS A 502 -11.04 -48.46 25.11
N ALA A 503 -11.72 -49.60 25.03
CA ALA A 503 -12.48 -50.09 23.90
C ALA A 503 -13.93 -49.56 23.83
N GLN A 504 -14.46 -49.43 22.61
CA GLN A 504 -15.89 -49.62 22.33
C GLN A 504 -16.06 -50.58 21.15
N LYS A 505 -16.95 -51.55 21.36
CA LYS A 505 -17.20 -52.76 20.54
C LYS A 505 -17.91 -52.45 19.23
N ALA A 506 -17.55 -53.19 18.19
CA ALA A 506 -18.28 -53.34 16.94
C ALA A 506 -19.44 -54.36 17.06
N PRO A 507 -20.50 -54.28 16.24
CA PRO A 507 -21.40 -55.39 16.00
C PRO A 507 -21.14 -56.09 14.65
N ALA A 508 -21.28 -57.42 14.67
CA ALA A 508 -21.00 -58.39 13.61
C ALA A 508 -22.21 -58.65 12.67
N LYS A 509 -21.94 -59.34 11.55
CA LYS A 509 -22.87 -59.66 10.44
C LYS A 509 -23.69 -60.97 10.61
N LYS A 510 -24.93 -60.93 10.09
CA LYS A 510 -25.79 -61.96 9.40
C LYS A 510 -26.44 -63.11 10.22
N PRO A 511 -27.63 -63.68 9.83
CA PRO A 511 -27.94 -64.24 8.49
C PRO A 511 -29.40 -64.08 7.94
N GLU A 512 -29.68 -64.77 6.83
CA GLU A 512 -30.78 -64.69 5.84
C GLU A 512 -32.20 -65.17 6.25
N ALA A 513 -33.21 -64.73 5.48
CA ALA A 513 -34.17 -65.57 4.70
C ALA A 513 -35.71 -65.33 4.88
N LYS A 514 -36.35 -65.05 3.72
CA LYS A 514 -37.64 -65.57 3.20
C LYS A 514 -39.01 -64.91 3.52
N LYS A 515 -39.63 -64.51 2.38
CA LYS A 515 -41.04 -64.70 1.89
C LYS A 515 -42.03 -63.52 1.92
N ALA A 516 -42.50 -63.21 0.69
CA ALA A 516 -43.64 -62.40 0.22
C ALA A 516 -45.01 -62.95 0.71
N PRO A 517 -46.23 -62.37 0.45
CA PRO A 517 -46.65 -61.72 -0.81
C PRO A 517 -47.75 -60.61 -0.80
N THR A 518 -47.99 -60.04 -2.00
CA THR A 518 -49.28 -59.64 -2.66
C THR A 518 -50.05 -58.32 -2.40
N LYS A 519 -50.30 -57.64 -3.55
CA LYS A 519 -51.56 -57.05 -4.11
C LYS A 519 -52.00 -55.63 -3.65
N LYS A 520 -51.93 -54.64 -4.58
CA LYS A 520 -52.99 -54.06 -5.48
C LYS A 520 -53.76 -52.90 -4.78
N ALA A 521 -54.18 -51.78 -5.38
CA ALA A 521 -54.18 -51.23 -6.75
C ALA A 521 -54.44 -49.70 -6.63
N ALA A 522 -53.77 -48.86 -7.43
CA ALA A 522 -54.29 -48.11 -8.60
C ALA A 522 -55.18 -46.87 -8.34
N ALA A 523 -54.73 -45.70 -8.80
CA ALA A 523 -55.52 -44.81 -9.66
C ALA A 523 -54.62 -43.81 -10.42
N LYS A 524 -54.92 -43.70 -11.72
CA LYS A 524 -54.27 -42.91 -12.78
C LYS A 524 -54.71 -41.44 -12.75
N LYS A 525 -53.90 -40.55 -13.33
CA LYS A 525 -54.27 -39.82 -14.57
C LYS A 525 -53.05 -39.18 -15.26
N ALA A 526 -53.09 -39.31 -16.58
CA ALA A 526 -52.05 -39.00 -17.56
C ALA A 526 -52.22 -37.59 -18.15
N PRO A 527 -51.21 -37.09 -18.92
CA PRO A 527 -51.24 -35.79 -19.58
C PRO A 527 -51.84 -35.86 -21.00
N THR A 528 -52.35 -34.75 -21.51
CA THR A 528 -52.80 -34.62 -22.91
C THR A 528 -52.09 -33.48 -23.64
N LYS A 529 -51.41 -33.87 -24.73
CA LYS A 529 -50.92 -33.08 -25.87
C LYS A 529 -52.06 -32.46 -26.68
N LYS A 530 -51.76 -31.39 -27.43
CA LYS A 530 -51.78 -31.34 -28.93
C LYS A 530 -51.26 -29.95 -29.37
N ALA A 531 -50.19 -29.85 -30.18
CA ALA A 531 -50.06 -30.10 -31.64
C ALA A 531 -50.54 -28.85 -32.44
N ALA A 532 -50.00 -28.43 -33.60
CA ALA A 532 -49.04 -28.88 -34.61
C ALA A 532 -48.67 -27.61 -35.45
N ALA A 533 -47.85 -27.52 -36.50
CA ALA A 533 -47.21 -28.47 -37.42
C ALA A 533 -46.13 -27.76 -38.29
N LYS A 534 -45.08 -28.54 -38.63
CA LYS A 534 -44.43 -28.76 -39.95
C LYS A 534 -43.87 -27.57 -40.78
N LYS A 535 -42.55 -27.51 -41.02
CA LYS A 535 -41.70 -28.28 -41.99
C LYS A 535 -41.87 -27.85 -43.47
N ALA A 536 -40.80 -27.37 -44.10
CA ALA A 536 -40.15 -28.01 -45.26
C ALA A 536 -38.86 -27.26 -45.68
N ALA A 537 -37.91 -28.01 -46.23
CA ALA A 537 -36.58 -27.61 -46.68
C ALA A 537 -36.47 -27.72 -48.21
N ALA A 538 -35.57 -26.97 -48.87
CA ALA A 538 -34.80 -27.43 -50.06
C ALA A 538 -33.77 -26.40 -50.62
N LYS A 539 -32.52 -26.88 -50.74
CA LYS A 539 -31.53 -26.79 -51.84
C LYS A 539 -31.19 -25.48 -52.61
N LYS A 540 -29.92 -25.08 -52.45
CA LYS A 540 -28.76 -25.13 -53.41
C LYS A 540 -28.81 -24.47 -54.83
N THR A 541 -27.87 -23.51 -55.00
CA THR A 541 -26.90 -23.25 -56.12
C THR A 541 -27.26 -22.51 -57.43
N ALA A 542 -26.46 -21.45 -57.65
CA ALA A 542 -25.72 -21.01 -58.87
C ALA A 542 -26.43 -20.29 -60.04
N ALA A 543 -26.02 -19.05 -60.34
CA ALA A 543 -25.38 -18.62 -61.61
C ALA A 543 -25.20 -17.09 -61.76
N ARG A 544 -23.94 -16.64 -61.71
CA ARG A 544 -23.18 -15.75 -62.62
C ARG A 544 -23.91 -14.73 -63.54
N ARG A 545 -23.56 -13.43 -63.43
CA ARG A 545 -23.28 -12.48 -64.55
C ARG A 545 -22.62 -11.20 -64.00
N GLU A 546 -21.30 -11.06 -64.11
CA GLU A 546 -20.60 -10.17 -65.05
C GLU A 546 -21.23 -8.78 -65.26
N THR A 547 -20.55 -7.72 -64.80
CA THR A 547 -19.99 -6.72 -65.72
C THR A 547 -18.91 -5.88 -65.05
N ARG A 548 -17.83 -5.75 -65.81
CA ARG A 548 -16.57 -5.06 -65.55
C ARG A 548 -16.71 -3.65 -66.14
N THR A 549 -16.30 -2.60 -65.44
CA THR A 549 -15.71 -1.41 -66.08
C THR A 549 -14.70 -0.78 -65.14
N ALA A 550 -13.53 -0.55 -65.70
CA ALA A 550 -12.32 -0.09 -65.06
C ALA A 550 -11.94 1.28 -65.62
N ARG A 551 -11.06 1.98 -64.88
CA ARG A 551 -10.13 3.05 -65.35
C ARG A 551 -10.82 4.36 -65.78
N ALA A 552 -10.26 5.55 -65.58
CA ALA A 552 -8.95 6.01 -65.14
C ALA A 552 -9.04 7.53 -64.84
N PRO A 553 -7.96 8.18 -64.38
CA PRO A 553 -7.98 9.39 -63.55
C PRO A 553 -7.79 10.69 -64.35
N ALA A 554 -8.10 11.84 -63.73
CA ALA A 554 -7.58 13.14 -64.15
C ALA A 554 -6.90 13.83 -62.96
N ARG A 555 -5.66 14.20 -63.23
CA ARG A 555 -4.63 14.80 -62.37
C ARG A 555 -4.55 16.29 -62.74
N LYS A 556 -3.98 17.09 -61.81
CA LYS A 556 -3.41 18.46 -61.99
C LYS A 556 -4.44 19.60 -61.89
N THR A 557 -4.19 20.74 -61.22
CA THR A 557 -2.92 21.42 -60.89
C THR A 557 -3.16 22.59 -59.91
N THR A 558 -2.29 22.71 -58.91
CA THR A 558 -1.56 23.92 -58.42
C THR A 558 -2.25 25.30 -58.30
N SER A 559 -2.13 25.93 -57.11
CA SER A 559 -1.30 27.15 -56.83
C SER A 559 -1.74 27.80 -55.50
N SER A 560 -0.97 27.67 -54.42
CA SER A 560 -0.12 28.73 -53.81
C SER A 560 -0.88 30.01 -53.35
N SER A 561 -1.23 30.12 -52.06
CA SER A 561 -0.57 30.94 -51.01
C SER A 561 -1.17 32.38 -50.91
N PRO A 562 -0.83 33.21 -49.91
CA PRO A 562 -1.58 33.34 -48.66
C PRO A 562 -2.02 34.78 -48.34
N THR A 563 -2.90 34.94 -47.35
CA THR A 563 -2.92 36.06 -46.39
C THR A 563 -3.55 35.58 -45.10
#